data_AF-A0A7W9PKG3-F1
#
_entry.id   AF-A0A7W9PKG3-F1
#
_cell.length_a   1.000
_cell.length_b   1.000
_cell.length_c   1.000
_cell.angle_alpha   90.00
_cell.angle_beta   90.00
_cell.angle_gamma   90.00
#
_symmetry.space_group_name_H-M   'P 1'
#
loop_
_entity.id
_entity.type
_entity.pdbx_description
1 polymer ?
#
loop_
_entity_poly.entity_id
_entity_poly.type
_entity_poly.pdbx_seq_one_letter_code
_entity_poly.pdbx_strand_id
1 'polypeptide(L)'
;MGNTVDGLAIVGGVDTHADTHHAAALDSLGRLLDTREFTVDTGGYRAMVQWLQSLGPVTGIGVEGTGCYGADLTRYLRSCSIPVAEINRPNRQDRRLRGKSDPLDAESAARRLLAATRHVRPKDSTTAVESIRVTAPDVLRAQLRTMTLKAAAARAARFRITPATPVDPVQATKLAMRSIGRRVAVLTDEIDTASTQLTELLTSIAPTTMALFGVSTDHAGQLLVTAGGNPERLHSESAFAALCAANPIPASSGKTPRHRLNPFGDRGANAALHMIAVVRMRHDPATRAYAAKRTTDGLSKREIIRCLKRYIARQAYHAIMTDLGHKSGHIRT
;
A
#
# COMPACT_ATOMS: atom_id res chain seq x y z
N MET A 1 34.57 -21.78 -41.80
CA MET A 1 33.75 -20.87 -41.00
C MET A 1 32.75 -21.72 -40.24
N GLY A 2 33.06 -22.05 -38.98
CA GLY A 2 32.23 -22.95 -38.17
C GLY A 2 31.05 -22.19 -37.58
N ASN A 3 29.85 -22.69 -37.83
CA ASN A 3 28.61 -22.23 -37.21
C ASN A 3 28.73 -22.32 -35.68
N THR A 4 28.89 -21.18 -35.02
CA THR A 4 28.57 -21.06 -33.59
C THR A 4 27.08 -21.35 -33.45
N VAL A 5 26.76 -22.42 -32.74
CA VAL A 5 25.39 -22.67 -32.28
C VAL A 5 25.02 -21.49 -31.38
N ASP A 6 24.29 -20.52 -31.93
CA ASP A 6 23.69 -19.42 -31.18
C ASP A 6 22.82 -20.05 -30.09
N GLY A 7 23.32 -20.07 -28.86
CA GLY A 7 22.53 -20.50 -27.71
C GLY A 7 21.30 -19.61 -27.63
N LEU A 8 20.10 -20.19 -27.63
CA LEU A 8 18.85 -19.45 -27.51
C LEU A 8 18.93 -18.53 -26.28
N ALA A 9 18.83 -17.22 -26.52
CA ALA A 9 18.83 -16.23 -25.46
C ALA A 9 17.68 -16.49 -24.48
N ILE A 10 17.99 -16.47 -23.19
CA ILE A 10 17.06 -16.80 -22.11
C ILE A 10 16.58 -15.53 -21.41
N VAL A 11 15.26 -15.41 -21.28
CA VAL A 11 14.61 -14.42 -20.43
C VAL A 11 13.98 -15.12 -19.22
N GLY A 12 14.38 -14.72 -18.02
CA GLY A 12 13.85 -15.25 -16.77
C GLY A 12 12.67 -14.43 -16.24
N GLY A 13 11.77 -15.08 -15.52
CA GLY A 13 10.72 -14.44 -14.73
C GLY A 13 10.62 -15.09 -13.37
N VAL A 14 10.45 -14.30 -12.30
CA VAL A 14 10.44 -14.79 -10.93
C VAL A 14 9.24 -14.22 -10.18
N ASP A 15 8.40 -15.11 -9.66
CA ASP A 15 7.43 -14.79 -8.62
C ASP A 15 8.06 -15.02 -7.24
N THR A 16 7.95 -14.01 -6.37
CA THR A 16 8.66 -13.99 -5.09
C THR A 16 7.70 -14.20 -3.92
N HIS A 17 7.94 -15.27 -3.16
CA HIS A 17 7.24 -15.59 -1.92
C HIS A 17 8.20 -15.59 -0.72
N ALA A 18 7.64 -15.66 0.48
CA ALA A 18 8.36 -15.63 1.75
C ALA A 18 9.26 -16.85 2.03
N ASP A 19 8.97 -17.99 1.40
CA ASP A 19 9.62 -19.29 1.68
C ASP A 19 10.33 -19.85 0.45
N THR A 20 9.75 -19.64 -0.74
CA THR A 20 10.32 -20.06 -2.02
C THR A 20 10.14 -18.98 -3.11
N HIS A 21 10.94 -19.08 -4.15
CA HIS A 21 10.81 -18.31 -5.38
C HIS A 21 10.51 -19.25 -6.53
N HIS A 22 9.47 -18.96 -7.29
CA HIS A 22 9.14 -19.70 -8.50
C HIS A 22 9.72 -18.95 -9.69
N ALA A 23 10.53 -19.63 -10.50
CA ALA A 23 11.17 -19.06 -11.67
C ALA A 23 10.72 -19.78 -12.95
N ALA A 24 10.60 -19.02 -14.03
CA ALA A 24 10.29 -19.49 -15.37
C ALA A 24 11.37 -19.03 -16.35
N ALA A 25 11.73 -19.89 -17.30
CA ALA A 25 12.69 -19.61 -18.36
C ALA A 25 11.98 -19.58 -19.71
N LEU A 26 12.11 -18.47 -20.44
CA LEU A 26 11.62 -18.32 -21.81
C LEU A 26 12.78 -18.20 -22.78
N ASP A 27 12.58 -18.67 -24.02
CA ASP A 27 13.47 -18.31 -25.13
C ASP A 27 13.14 -16.92 -25.72
N SER A 28 13.94 -16.49 -26.70
CA SER A 28 13.77 -15.21 -27.40
C SER A 28 12.45 -15.08 -28.18
N LEU A 29 11.76 -16.19 -28.46
CA LEU A 29 10.46 -16.22 -29.11
C LEU A 29 9.31 -16.24 -28.08
N GLY A 30 9.63 -16.26 -26.79
CA GLY A 30 8.65 -16.32 -25.69
C GLY A 30 8.06 -17.71 -25.47
N ARG A 31 8.71 -18.79 -25.95
CA ARG A 31 8.32 -20.17 -25.63
C ARG A 31 8.82 -20.52 -24.23
N LEU A 32 7.96 -21.13 -23.42
CA LEU A 32 8.33 -21.61 -22.10
C LEU A 32 9.21 -22.85 -22.24
N LEU A 33 10.41 -22.80 -21.65
CA LEU A 33 11.35 -23.91 -21.65
C LEU A 33 11.18 -24.78 -20.41
N ASP A 34 11.17 -24.16 -19.23
CA ASP A 34 11.08 -24.85 -17.94
C ASP A 34 10.62 -23.89 -16.83
N THR A 35 10.08 -24.44 -15.74
CA THR A 35 9.74 -23.72 -14.50
C THR A 35 10.25 -24.48 -13.30
N ARG A 36 10.86 -23.79 -12.33
CA ARG A 36 11.38 -24.42 -11.11
C ARG A 36 11.19 -23.56 -9.87
N GLU A 37 11.15 -24.24 -8.74
CA GLU A 37 11.07 -23.64 -7.41
C GLU A 37 12.46 -23.63 -6.75
N PHE A 38 12.79 -22.53 -6.08
CA PHE A 38 14.07 -22.33 -5.40
C PHE A 38 13.85 -21.80 -3.97
N THR A 39 14.75 -22.15 -3.05
CA THR A 39 14.71 -21.64 -1.67
C THR A 39 15.09 -20.16 -1.58
N VAL A 40 14.54 -19.46 -0.59
CA VAL A 40 14.85 -18.03 -0.34
C VAL A 40 16.12 -17.89 0.49
N ASP A 41 17.26 -18.27 -0.10
CA ASP A 41 18.59 -18.14 0.48
C ASP A 41 19.66 -17.98 -0.63
N THR A 42 20.91 -17.71 -0.25
CA THR A 42 22.00 -17.50 -1.24
C THR A 42 22.31 -18.75 -2.08
N GLY A 43 22.10 -19.95 -1.52
CA GLY A 43 22.25 -21.21 -2.24
C GLY A 43 21.15 -21.39 -3.29
N GLY A 44 19.90 -21.11 -2.94
CA GLY A 44 18.75 -21.11 -3.84
C GLY A 44 18.91 -20.08 -4.98
N TYR A 45 19.37 -18.87 -4.69
CA TYR A 45 19.62 -17.85 -5.72
C TYR A 45 20.73 -18.27 -6.68
N ARG A 46 21.80 -18.89 -6.17
CA ARG A 46 22.88 -19.44 -7.00
C ARG A 46 22.37 -20.56 -7.89
N ALA A 47 21.62 -21.51 -7.33
CA ALA A 47 21.04 -22.63 -8.06
C ALA A 47 20.11 -22.14 -9.18
N MET A 48 19.30 -21.11 -8.92
CA MET A 48 18.42 -20.50 -9.92
C MET A 48 19.20 -19.88 -11.09
N VAL A 49 20.25 -19.11 -10.79
CA VAL A 49 21.10 -18.51 -11.84
C VAL A 49 21.81 -19.59 -12.65
N GLN A 50 22.38 -20.60 -12.00
CA GLN A 50 23.03 -21.72 -12.69
C GLN A 50 22.05 -22.49 -13.58
N TRP A 51 20.83 -22.72 -13.10
CA TRP A 51 19.78 -23.34 -13.89
C TRP A 51 19.42 -22.50 -15.13
N LEU A 52 19.17 -21.20 -14.98
CA LEU A 52 18.88 -20.32 -16.13
C LEU A 52 20.03 -20.32 -17.15
N GLN A 53 21.27 -20.25 -16.65
CA GLN A 53 22.47 -20.28 -17.50
C GLN A 53 22.69 -21.63 -18.20
N SER A 54 22.22 -22.73 -17.61
CA SER A 54 22.29 -24.06 -18.24
C SER A 54 21.37 -24.19 -19.45
N LEU A 55 20.33 -23.35 -19.55
CA LEU A 55 19.39 -23.31 -20.67
C LEU A 55 19.89 -22.41 -21.83
N GLY A 56 20.81 -21.48 -21.55
CA GLY A 56 21.37 -20.55 -22.53
C GLY A 56 21.82 -19.23 -21.91
N PRO A 57 22.32 -18.28 -22.73
CA PRO A 57 22.76 -16.97 -22.25
C PRO A 57 21.58 -16.14 -21.74
N VAL A 58 21.63 -15.73 -20.46
CA VAL A 58 20.55 -14.97 -19.80
C VAL A 58 20.65 -13.49 -20.16
N THR A 59 19.64 -12.95 -20.83
CA THR A 59 19.59 -11.55 -21.26
C THR A 59 18.90 -10.63 -20.25
N GLY A 60 18.08 -11.19 -19.36
CA GLY A 60 17.50 -10.46 -18.24
C GLY A 60 16.51 -11.30 -17.44
N ILE A 61 16.20 -10.83 -16.23
CA ILE A 61 15.25 -11.47 -15.32
C ILE A 61 14.21 -10.45 -14.82
N GLY A 62 12.93 -10.77 -15.04
CA GLY A 62 11.80 -10.00 -14.53
C GLY A 62 11.41 -10.51 -13.15
N VAL A 63 11.50 -9.66 -12.12
CA VAL A 63 11.21 -10.06 -10.74
C VAL A 63 9.94 -9.36 -10.26
N GLU A 64 8.96 -10.14 -9.82
CA GLU A 64 7.76 -9.62 -9.18
C GLU A 64 8.09 -9.21 -7.72
N GLY A 65 7.83 -7.95 -7.34
CA GLY A 65 8.00 -7.50 -5.96
C GLY A 65 9.46 -7.30 -5.53
N THR A 66 10.24 -6.58 -6.33
CA THR A 66 11.68 -6.33 -6.07
C THR A 66 11.99 -5.59 -4.77
N GLY A 67 11.00 -4.90 -4.17
CA GLY A 67 11.16 -4.22 -2.89
C GLY A 67 10.82 -5.06 -1.64
N CYS A 68 10.17 -6.22 -1.79
CA CYS A 68 9.79 -7.09 -0.68
C CYS A 68 10.48 -8.46 -0.81
N TYR A 69 9.76 -9.55 -1.02
CA TYR A 69 10.35 -10.90 -1.08
C TYR A 69 11.45 -11.05 -2.15
N GLY A 70 11.42 -10.24 -3.23
CA GLY A 70 12.45 -10.24 -4.26
C GLY A 70 13.69 -9.37 -4.00
N ALA A 71 13.81 -8.69 -2.85
CA ALA A 71 14.88 -7.71 -2.62
C ALA A 71 16.28 -8.34 -2.55
N ASP A 72 16.43 -9.43 -1.79
CA ASP A 72 17.70 -10.14 -1.66
C ASP A 72 18.10 -10.82 -2.97
N LEU A 73 17.13 -11.42 -3.66
CA LEU A 73 17.32 -11.96 -5.00
C LEU A 73 17.77 -10.87 -5.99
N THR A 74 17.10 -9.71 -6.01
CA THR A 74 17.46 -8.60 -6.89
C THR A 74 18.88 -8.11 -6.63
N ARG A 75 19.32 -8.05 -5.36
CA ARG A 75 20.69 -7.70 -5.00
C ARG A 75 21.69 -8.75 -5.50
N TYR A 76 21.38 -10.03 -5.31
CA TYR A 76 22.22 -11.13 -5.79
C TYR A 76 22.39 -11.09 -7.31
N LEU A 77 21.29 -10.98 -8.07
CA LEU A 77 21.32 -10.91 -9.53
C LEU A 77 22.14 -9.72 -10.04
N ARG A 78 22.02 -8.55 -9.39
CA ARG A 78 22.85 -7.38 -9.70
C ARG A 78 24.33 -7.61 -9.41
N SER A 79 24.66 -8.33 -8.34
CA SER A 79 26.07 -8.69 -8.04
C SER A 79 26.67 -9.64 -9.07
N CYS A 80 25.83 -10.41 -9.77
CA CYS A 80 26.21 -11.25 -10.91
C CYS A 80 26.17 -10.52 -12.26
N SER A 81 25.97 -9.19 -12.27
CA SER A 81 25.81 -8.37 -13.49
C SER A 81 24.67 -8.82 -14.41
N ILE A 82 23.64 -9.47 -13.86
CA ILE A 82 22.45 -9.88 -14.63
C ILE A 82 21.45 -8.71 -14.66
N PRO A 83 20.93 -8.31 -15.84
CA PRO A 83 19.89 -7.30 -15.93
C PRO A 83 18.61 -7.72 -15.19
N VAL A 84 18.11 -6.87 -14.29
CA VAL A 84 16.88 -7.11 -13.52
C VAL A 84 15.85 -6.02 -13.77
N ALA A 85 14.62 -6.41 -14.08
CA ALA A 85 13.48 -5.51 -14.21
C ALA A 85 12.43 -5.79 -13.13
N GLU A 86 11.86 -4.73 -12.53
CA GLU A 86 10.69 -4.90 -11.68
C GLU A 86 9.45 -5.13 -12.52
N ILE A 87 8.77 -6.25 -12.27
CA ILE A 87 7.48 -6.54 -12.87
C ILE A 87 6.36 -6.21 -11.87
N ASN A 88 5.49 -5.27 -12.25
CA ASN A 88 4.31 -4.96 -11.45
C ASN A 88 3.32 -6.14 -11.46
N ARG A 89 2.76 -6.41 -10.28
CA ARG A 89 1.66 -7.37 -10.09
C ARG A 89 0.50 -7.08 -11.05
N PRO A 90 -0.11 -8.11 -11.67
CA PRO A 90 -1.30 -7.92 -12.50
C PRO A 90 -2.44 -7.25 -11.72
N ASN A 91 -3.32 -6.58 -12.46
CA ASN A 91 -4.56 -6.03 -11.94
C ASN A 91 -5.43 -7.17 -11.37
N ARG A 92 -6.08 -6.95 -10.22
CA ARG A 92 -6.82 -7.97 -9.46
C ARG A 92 -7.92 -8.71 -10.25
N GLN A 93 -8.33 -8.18 -11.40
CA GLN A 93 -9.35 -8.76 -12.28
C GLN A 93 -8.84 -9.94 -13.11
N ASP A 94 -7.60 -9.92 -13.60
CA ASP A 94 -7.04 -11.01 -14.43
C ASP A 94 -6.84 -12.30 -13.60
N ARG A 95 -6.54 -12.14 -12.30
CA ARG A 95 -6.40 -13.23 -11.33
C ARG A 95 -7.66 -14.05 -11.08
N ARG A 96 -8.86 -13.51 -11.37
CA ARG A 96 -10.12 -14.25 -11.17
C ARG A 96 -10.45 -15.20 -12.31
N LEU A 97 -9.88 -14.98 -13.50
CA LEU A 97 -10.20 -15.75 -14.70
C LEU A 97 -9.29 -16.97 -14.90
N ARG A 98 -8.05 -16.94 -14.37
CA ARG A 98 -7.02 -17.95 -14.68
C ARG A 98 -6.62 -18.86 -13.53
N GLY A 99 -7.15 -18.64 -12.32
CA GLY A 99 -6.72 -19.37 -11.12
C GLY A 99 -5.35 -18.89 -10.61
N LYS A 100 -5.06 -19.10 -9.32
CA LYS A 100 -3.78 -18.77 -8.69
C LYS A 100 -2.81 -19.91 -8.94
N SER A 101 -1.73 -19.68 -9.67
CA SER A 101 -0.66 -20.67 -9.87
C SER A 101 0.69 -19.93 -9.94
N ASP A 102 1.58 -20.23 -9.00
CA ASP A 102 2.87 -19.55 -8.85
C ASP A 102 3.78 -19.70 -10.11
N PRO A 103 3.78 -20.86 -10.82
CA PRO A 103 4.42 -20.97 -12.15
C PRO A 103 3.86 -20.01 -13.22
N LEU A 104 2.54 -19.76 -13.23
CA LEU A 104 1.92 -18.86 -14.21
C LEU A 104 2.28 -17.40 -13.94
N ASP A 105 2.42 -17.02 -12.67
CA ASP A 105 2.85 -15.67 -12.28
C ASP A 105 4.34 -15.46 -12.66
N ALA A 106 5.21 -16.46 -12.44
CA ALA A 106 6.60 -16.43 -12.89
C ALA A 106 6.76 -16.34 -14.42
N GLU A 107 5.99 -17.13 -15.18
CA GLU A 107 5.94 -17.05 -16.64
C GLU A 107 5.44 -15.68 -17.11
N SER A 108 4.40 -15.14 -16.47
CA SER A 108 3.87 -13.82 -16.79
C SER A 108 4.92 -12.73 -16.59
N ALA A 109 5.76 -12.85 -15.56
CA ALA A 109 6.86 -11.95 -15.32
C ALA A 109 7.92 -11.99 -16.43
N ALA A 110 8.30 -13.20 -16.88
CA ALA A 110 9.24 -13.39 -17.97
C ALA A 110 8.70 -12.79 -19.29
N ARG A 111 7.43 -13.06 -19.61
CA ARG A 111 6.77 -12.54 -20.83
C ARG A 111 6.71 -11.02 -20.84
N ARG A 112 6.46 -10.39 -19.70
CA ARG A 112 6.42 -8.92 -19.58
C ARG A 112 7.80 -8.31 -19.76
N LEU A 113 8.85 -8.95 -19.25
CA LEU A 113 10.22 -8.50 -19.52
C LEU A 113 10.53 -8.61 -21.02
N LEU A 114 10.24 -9.76 -21.64
CA LEU A 114 10.48 -9.97 -23.07
C LEU A 114 9.75 -8.95 -23.95
N ALA A 115 8.53 -8.55 -23.57
CA ALA A 115 7.73 -7.58 -24.32
C ALA A 115 8.07 -6.09 -24.02
N ALA A 116 8.89 -5.81 -23.01
CA ALA A 116 9.14 -4.44 -22.57
C ALA A 116 10.19 -3.73 -23.45
N THR A 117 9.81 -2.62 -24.07
CA THR A 117 10.72 -1.71 -24.80
C THR A 117 11.49 -0.74 -23.90
N ARG A 118 11.08 -0.58 -22.63
CA ARG A 118 11.77 0.24 -21.62
C ARG A 118 11.63 -0.38 -20.24
N HIS A 119 12.75 -0.63 -19.57
CA HIS A 119 12.80 -1.22 -18.24
C HIS A 119 12.33 -0.21 -17.18
N VAL A 120 11.32 -0.57 -16.38
CA VAL A 120 10.88 0.24 -15.24
C VAL A 120 11.84 0.01 -14.09
N ARG A 121 12.43 1.09 -13.58
CA ARG A 121 13.31 1.08 -12.42
C ARG A 121 12.47 0.71 -11.18
N PRO A 122 12.94 -0.21 -10.31
CA PRO A 122 12.23 -0.61 -9.10
C PRO A 122 11.73 0.58 -8.27
N LYS A 123 10.49 0.52 -7.77
CA LYS A 123 9.95 1.49 -6.82
C LYS A 123 10.48 1.22 -5.40
N ASP A 124 11.01 2.25 -4.76
CA ASP A 124 11.32 2.26 -3.32
C ASP A 124 10.04 2.38 -2.48
N SER A 125 9.11 1.42 -2.58
CA SER A 125 7.86 1.42 -1.80
C SER A 125 7.97 0.68 -0.46
N THR A 126 9.17 0.29 -0.06
CA THR A 126 9.39 -0.50 1.16
C THR A 126 9.85 0.41 2.27
N THR A 127 9.14 0.42 3.40
CA THR A 127 9.58 1.16 4.59
C THR A 127 10.94 0.63 5.04
N ALA A 128 11.83 1.47 5.56
CA ALA A 128 13.17 1.03 5.99
C ALA A 128 13.15 -0.17 6.95
N VAL A 129 12.10 -0.29 7.77
CA VAL A 129 11.85 -1.43 8.66
C VAL A 129 11.54 -2.71 7.87
N GLU A 130 10.70 -2.63 6.85
CA GLU A 130 10.33 -3.78 6.02
C GLU A 130 11.47 -4.20 5.09
N SER A 131 12.24 -3.24 4.56
CA SER A 131 13.46 -3.51 3.78
C SER A 131 14.45 -4.28 4.63
N ILE A 132 14.71 -3.83 5.85
CA ILE A 132 15.69 -4.50 6.72
C ILE A 132 15.13 -5.81 7.29
N ARG A 133 13.81 -5.93 7.53
CA ARG A 133 13.22 -7.21 7.96
C ARG A 133 13.36 -8.28 6.88
N VAL A 134 13.19 -7.90 5.61
CA VAL A 134 13.35 -8.80 4.47
C VAL A 134 14.82 -9.15 4.26
N THR A 135 15.73 -8.19 4.37
CA THR A 135 17.16 -8.37 4.04
C THR A 135 18.02 -8.79 5.24
N ALA A 136 17.41 -9.05 6.40
CA ALA A 136 18.12 -9.45 7.61
C ALA A 136 18.58 -10.91 7.50
N PRO A 137 19.74 -11.28 8.10
CA PRO A 137 20.15 -12.69 8.22
C PRO A 137 19.02 -13.58 8.76
N ASP A 138 18.97 -14.83 8.30
CA ASP A 138 17.85 -15.76 8.51
C ASP A 138 17.39 -15.86 9.97
N VAL A 139 18.36 -15.90 10.90
CA VAL A 139 18.10 -15.96 12.35
C VAL A 139 17.28 -14.76 12.83
N LEU A 140 17.54 -13.57 12.31
CA LEU A 140 16.79 -12.35 12.63
C LEU A 140 15.46 -12.29 11.87
N ARG A 141 15.46 -12.69 10.58
CA ARG A 141 14.25 -12.73 9.76
C ARG A 141 13.19 -13.64 10.37
N ALA A 142 13.58 -14.85 10.81
CA ALA A 142 12.70 -15.80 11.46
C ALA A 142 12.06 -15.24 12.74
N GLN A 143 12.81 -14.48 13.54
CA GLN A 143 12.31 -13.86 14.77
C GLN A 143 11.28 -12.74 14.52
N LEU A 144 11.37 -12.05 13.38
CA LEU A 144 10.59 -10.83 13.12
C LEU A 144 9.42 -11.04 12.15
N ARG A 145 9.42 -12.11 11.36
CA ARG A 145 8.41 -12.37 10.33
C ARG A 145 6.99 -12.48 10.87
N THR A 146 6.82 -13.05 12.06
CA THR A 146 5.51 -13.23 12.70
C THR A 146 5.03 -11.99 13.44
N MET A 147 5.88 -10.96 13.60
CA MET A 147 5.56 -9.74 14.32
C MET A 147 4.89 -8.70 13.43
N THR A 148 3.99 -7.90 14.03
CA THR A 148 3.54 -6.65 13.42
C THR A 148 4.73 -5.69 13.26
N LEU A 149 4.63 -4.73 12.33
CA LEU A 149 5.70 -3.75 12.13
C LEU A 149 6.04 -2.97 13.41
N LYS A 150 5.02 -2.60 14.20
CA LYS A 150 5.19 -1.94 15.51
C LYS A 150 5.95 -2.83 16.50
N ALA A 151 5.57 -4.10 16.60
CA ALA A 151 6.24 -5.05 17.49
C ALA A 151 7.69 -5.34 17.04
N ALA A 152 7.92 -5.48 15.73
CA ALA A 152 9.25 -5.67 15.16
C ALA A 152 10.16 -4.46 15.44
N ALA A 153 9.67 -3.23 15.26
CA ALA A 153 10.42 -2.01 15.57
C ALA A 153 10.75 -1.91 17.06
N ALA A 154 9.79 -2.19 17.95
CA ALA A 154 9.99 -2.20 19.39
C ALA A 154 11.00 -3.27 19.83
N ARG A 155 10.96 -4.46 19.22
CA ARG A 155 11.94 -5.52 19.45
C ARG A 155 13.34 -5.11 18.98
N ALA A 156 13.43 -4.56 17.78
CA ALA A 156 14.68 -4.10 17.19
C ALA A 156 15.37 -3.02 18.02
N ALA A 157 14.60 -2.07 18.57
CA ALA A 157 15.09 -1.00 19.45
C ALA A 157 15.86 -1.54 20.69
N ARG A 158 15.63 -2.79 21.06
CA ARG A 158 16.20 -3.48 22.24
C ARG A 158 17.27 -4.51 21.88
N PHE A 159 17.72 -4.60 20.63
CA PHE A 159 18.78 -5.53 20.27
C PHE A 159 20.07 -5.24 21.04
N ARG A 160 20.62 -6.29 21.64
CA ARG A 160 21.97 -6.27 22.24
C ARG A 160 22.98 -6.52 21.12
N ILE A 161 23.94 -5.61 21.01
CA ILE A 161 25.08 -5.78 20.10
C ILE A 161 26.26 -6.25 20.93
N THR A 162 26.80 -7.39 20.54
CA THR A 162 28.06 -7.89 21.08
C THR A 162 29.15 -7.47 20.10
N PRO A 163 30.21 -6.77 20.55
CA PRO A 163 31.36 -6.53 19.71
C PRO A 163 32.06 -7.88 19.49
N ALA A 164 32.02 -8.38 18.26
CA ALA A 164 32.85 -9.47 17.81
C ALA A 164 33.75 -8.96 16.66
N THR A 165 34.84 -9.68 16.41
CA THR A 165 35.83 -9.55 15.31
C THR A 165 35.27 -9.03 13.97
N PRO A 166 36.10 -8.48 13.06
CA PRO A 166 35.62 -7.62 11.99
C PRO A 166 34.58 -8.32 11.10
N VAL A 167 33.39 -7.70 11.05
CA VAL A 167 32.26 -7.94 10.13
C VAL A 167 31.38 -9.18 10.39
N ASP A 168 30.79 -9.33 11.59
CA ASP A 168 29.59 -10.19 11.75
C ASP A 168 28.35 -9.50 11.13
N PRO A 169 27.77 -10.03 10.03
CA PRO A 169 26.59 -9.45 9.38
C PRO A 169 25.36 -9.39 10.30
N VAL A 170 25.25 -10.31 11.26
CA VAL A 170 24.13 -10.34 12.23
C VAL A 170 24.24 -9.16 13.19
N GLN A 171 25.43 -8.86 13.70
CA GLN A 171 25.63 -7.71 14.60
C GLN A 171 25.48 -6.38 13.86
N ALA A 172 26.00 -6.29 12.62
CA ALA A 172 25.83 -5.11 11.77
C ALA A 172 24.34 -4.85 11.49
N THR A 173 23.58 -5.90 11.17
CA THR A 173 22.12 -5.80 10.96
C THR A 173 21.40 -5.39 12.26
N LYS A 174 21.73 -6.01 13.40
CA LYS A 174 21.15 -5.63 14.71
C LYS A 174 21.40 -4.16 15.04
N LEU A 175 22.59 -3.63 14.73
CA LEU A 175 22.92 -2.23 14.95
C LEU A 175 22.05 -1.30 14.11
N ALA A 176 21.92 -1.57 12.81
CA ALA A 176 21.07 -0.80 11.90
C ALA A 176 19.59 -0.85 12.31
N MET A 177 19.09 -2.04 12.62
CA MET A 177 17.72 -2.25 13.08
C MET A 177 17.44 -1.54 14.41
N ARG A 178 18.40 -1.55 15.34
CA ARG A 178 18.26 -0.84 16.62
C ARG A 178 18.14 0.66 16.44
N SER A 179 18.95 1.24 15.56
CA SER A 179 18.89 2.68 15.23
C SER A 179 17.50 3.04 14.70
N ILE A 180 16.97 2.28 13.75
CA ILE A 180 15.64 2.52 13.18
C ILE A 180 14.52 2.27 14.20
N GLY A 181 14.59 1.19 14.97
CA GLY A 181 13.61 0.90 16.02
C GLY A 181 13.51 2.02 17.06
N ARG A 182 14.65 2.61 17.45
CA ARG A 182 14.67 3.77 18.34
C ARG A 182 14.06 5.02 17.69
N ARG A 183 14.38 5.30 16.43
CA ARG A 183 13.77 6.42 15.68
C ARG A 183 12.26 6.27 15.55
N VAL A 184 11.77 5.05 15.28
CA VAL A 184 10.33 4.77 15.24
C VAL A 184 9.70 5.06 16.60
N ALA A 185 10.34 4.68 17.71
CA ALA A 185 9.82 4.96 19.05
C ALA A 185 9.72 6.47 19.32
N VAL A 186 10.76 7.24 19.02
CA VAL A 186 10.75 8.71 19.18
C VAL A 186 9.69 9.36 18.31
N LEU A 187 9.62 9.03 17.02
CA LEU A 187 8.61 9.59 16.11
C LEU A 187 7.18 9.19 16.51
N THR A 188 6.99 8.01 17.09
CA THR A 188 5.68 7.60 17.61
C THR A 188 5.28 8.49 18.79
N ASP A 189 6.21 8.78 19.71
CA ASP A 189 5.98 9.66 20.85
C ASP A 189 5.68 11.11 20.42
N GLU A 190 6.39 11.62 19.40
CA GLU A 190 6.10 12.93 18.80
C GLU A 190 4.70 12.97 18.15
N ILE A 191 4.31 11.91 17.43
CA ILE A 191 2.97 11.78 16.83
C ILE A 191 1.89 11.74 17.91
N ASP A 192 2.09 10.95 18.97
CA ASP A 192 1.13 10.81 20.06
C ASP A 192 0.97 12.14 20.82
N THR A 193 2.07 12.87 21.04
CA THR A 193 2.06 14.22 21.63
C THR A 193 1.30 15.21 20.75
N ALA A 194 1.61 15.28 19.46
CA ALA A 194 0.93 16.16 18.51
C ALA A 194 -0.56 15.81 18.37
N SER A 195 -0.91 14.53 18.39
CA SER A 195 -2.30 14.06 18.34
C SER A 195 -3.08 14.48 19.58
N THR A 196 -2.45 14.44 20.75
CA THR A 196 -3.05 14.89 22.02
C THR A 196 -3.34 16.39 21.96
N GLN A 197 -2.35 17.20 21.57
CA GLN A 197 -2.51 18.65 21.42
C GLN A 197 -3.59 19.00 20.40
N LEU A 198 -3.62 18.32 19.25
CA LEU A 198 -4.64 18.54 18.23
C LEU A 198 -6.04 18.17 18.75
N THR A 199 -6.16 17.11 19.54
CA THR A 199 -7.43 16.70 20.15
C THR A 199 -7.94 17.78 21.10
N GLU A 200 -7.09 18.31 21.98
CA GLU A 200 -7.47 19.40 22.90
C GLU A 200 -7.95 20.64 22.15
N LEU A 201 -7.21 21.08 21.12
CA LEU A 201 -7.59 22.22 20.28
C LEU A 201 -8.92 22.00 19.56
N LEU A 202 -9.12 20.82 18.95
CA LEU A 202 -10.34 20.52 18.21
C LEU A 202 -11.56 20.33 19.13
N THR A 203 -11.38 19.77 20.32
CA THR A 203 -12.47 19.69 21.31
C THR A 203 -12.91 21.08 21.77
N SER A 204 -11.99 22.04 21.87
CA SER A 204 -12.33 23.44 22.18
C SER A 204 -12.98 24.18 21.00
N ILE A 205 -12.46 23.99 19.78
CA ILE A 205 -12.87 24.76 18.61
C ILE A 205 -14.12 24.21 17.92
N ALA A 206 -14.23 22.88 17.86
CA ALA A 206 -15.25 22.16 17.09
C ALA A 206 -15.86 20.98 17.86
N PRO A 207 -16.46 21.23 19.05
CA PRO A 207 -16.99 20.17 19.91
C PRO A 207 -18.13 19.38 19.24
N THR A 208 -18.99 20.03 18.45
CA THR A 208 -20.11 19.35 17.78
C THR A 208 -19.61 18.41 16.69
N THR A 209 -18.58 18.84 15.95
CA THR A 209 -17.93 18.05 14.91
C THR A 209 -17.21 16.85 15.50
N MET A 210 -16.49 17.03 16.61
CA MET A 210 -15.82 15.96 17.35
C MET A 210 -16.81 14.96 17.97
N ALA A 211 -18.02 15.39 18.32
CA ALA A 211 -19.05 14.52 18.88
C ALA A 211 -19.73 13.60 17.83
N LEU A 212 -19.51 13.83 16.53
CA LEU A 212 -20.09 12.98 15.49
C LEU A 212 -19.53 11.55 15.59
N PHE A 213 -20.42 10.57 15.64
CA PHE A 213 -20.02 9.17 15.76
C PHE A 213 -19.06 8.75 14.63
N GLY A 214 -17.96 8.09 14.99
CA GLY A 214 -16.96 7.58 14.06
C GLY A 214 -16.02 8.65 13.49
N VAL A 215 -16.15 9.91 13.91
CA VAL A 215 -15.17 10.97 13.66
C VAL A 215 -14.07 10.88 14.71
N SER A 216 -12.81 10.92 14.26
CA SER A 216 -11.65 11.05 15.14
C SER A 216 -11.03 12.43 14.94
N THR A 217 -10.04 12.78 15.77
CA THR A 217 -9.26 14.02 15.67
C THR A 217 -8.79 14.30 14.23
N ASP A 218 -8.17 13.32 13.57
CA ASP A 218 -7.70 13.49 12.19
C ASP A 218 -8.84 13.72 11.19
N HIS A 219 -9.96 13.01 11.36
CA HIS A 219 -11.12 13.18 10.51
C HIS A 219 -11.73 14.58 10.66
N ALA A 220 -11.88 15.04 11.90
CA ALA A 220 -12.40 16.37 12.20
C ALA A 220 -11.46 17.46 11.67
N GLY A 221 -10.16 17.35 11.94
CA GLY A 221 -9.15 18.27 11.44
C GLY A 221 -9.16 18.37 9.92
N GLN A 222 -9.17 17.23 9.22
CA GLN A 222 -9.25 17.21 7.77
C GLN A 222 -10.53 17.85 7.24
N LEU A 223 -11.70 17.58 7.82
CA LEU A 223 -12.97 18.16 7.40
C LEU A 223 -13.02 19.68 7.64
N LEU A 224 -12.45 20.16 8.73
CA LEU A 224 -12.32 21.60 9.04
C LEU A 224 -11.35 22.29 8.08
N VAL A 225 -10.22 21.66 7.73
CA VAL A 225 -9.30 22.17 6.70
C VAL A 225 -10.01 22.29 5.36
N THR A 226 -10.81 21.28 4.97
CA THR A 226 -11.59 21.32 3.73
C THR A 226 -12.70 22.36 3.76
N ALA A 227 -13.32 22.59 4.92
CA ALA A 227 -14.30 23.64 5.12
C ALA A 227 -13.68 25.05 5.03
N GLY A 228 -12.43 25.19 5.50
CA GLY A 228 -11.71 26.45 5.59
C GLY A 228 -12.14 27.29 6.80
N GLY A 229 -11.39 28.37 7.06
CA GLY A 229 -11.63 29.26 8.21
C GLY A 229 -12.83 30.22 8.07
N ASN A 230 -13.48 30.21 6.91
CA ASN A 230 -14.54 31.15 6.52
C ASN A 230 -15.84 30.36 6.25
N PRO A 231 -16.51 29.84 7.29
CA PRO A 231 -17.68 28.96 7.15
C PRO A 231 -18.82 29.61 6.36
N GLU A 232 -18.94 30.93 6.35
CA GLU A 232 -19.92 31.69 5.58
C GLU A 232 -19.80 31.51 4.05
N ARG A 233 -18.62 31.10 3.56
CA ARG A 233 -18.42 30.75 2.15
C ARG A 233 -18.98 29.37 1.80
N LEU A 234 -19.30 28.53 2.80
CA LEU A 234 -19.98 27.26 2.60
C LEU A 234 -21.49 27.52 2.53
N HIS A 235 -21.97 27.91 1.35
CA HIS A 235 -23.36 28.32 1.16
C HIS A 235 -24.39 27.18 1.27
N SER A 236 -23.99 25.91 1.26
CA SER A 236 -24.92 24.77 1.41
C SER A 236 -24.22 23.44 1.74
N GLU A 237 -25.01 22.49 2.28
CA GLU A 237 -24.63 21.08 2.42
C GLU A 237 -24.11 20.47 1.10
N SER A 238 -24.74 20.85 -0.01
CA SER A 238 -24.38 20.35 -1.34
C SER A 238 -23.02 20.86 -1.80
N ALA A 239 -22.69 22.12 -1.48
CA ALA A 239 -21.39 22.70 -1.76
C ALA A 239 -20.29 21.99 -0.95
N PHE A 240 -20.51 21.76 0.35
CA PHE A 240 -19.53 21.06 1.18
C PHE A 240 -19.32 19.61 0.73
N ALA A 241 -20.39 18.89 0.39
CA ALA A 241 -20.26 17.54 -0.14
C ALA A 241 -19.59 17.52 -1.53
N ALA A 242 -19.68 18.58 -2.32
CA ALA A 242 -18.91 18.72 -3.55
C ALA A 242 -17.42 18.94 -3.30
N LEU A 243 -17.07 19.78 -2.31
CA LEU A 243 -15.69 19.95 -1.86
C LEU A 243 -15.08 18.64 -1.37
N CYS A 244 -15.85 17.82 -0.65
CA CYS A 244 -15.40 16.51 -0.17
C CYS A 244 -15.44 15.39 -1.23
N ALA A 245 -15.74 15.71 -2.51
CA ALA A 245 -15.94 14.73 -3.58
C ALA A 245 -17.01 13.65 -3.29
N ALA A 246 -17.95 13.94 -2.39
CA ALA A 246 -19.03 13.05 -1.95
C ALA A 246 -20.35 13.28 -2.71
N ASN A 247 -20.29 13.95 -3.85
CA ASN A 247 -21.39 14.16 -4.81
C ASN A 247 -21.16 13.29 -6.07
N PRO A 248 -21.75 12.09 -6.16
CA PRO A 248 -21.64 11.27 -7.37
C PRO A 248 -22.16 12.03 -8.59
N ILE A 249 -21.40 12.03 -9.69
CA ILE A 249 -21.77 12.73 -10.92
C ILE A 249 -22.59 11.77 -11.79
N PRO A 250 -23.74 12.17 -12.34
CA PRO A 250 -24.46 11.37 -13.33
C PRO A 250 -23.55 10.97 -14.49
N ALA A 251 -23.58 9.70 -14.85
CA ALA A 251 -22.80 9.10 -15.93
C ALA A 251 -23.71 8.49 -17.00
N SER A 252 -24.87 9.11 -17.23
CA SER A 252 -25.81 8.75 -18.29
C SER A 252 -26.65 9.98 -18.67
N SER A 253 -27.07 10.03 -19.94
CA SER A 253 -28.07 10.96 -20.48
C SER A 253 -29.44 10.29 -20.69
N GLY A 254 -29.66 9.09 -20.13
CA GLY A 254 -30.84 8.25 -20.37
C GLY A 254 -31.36 7.51 -19.13
N LYS A 255 -32.27 6.52 -19.31
CA LYS A 255 -33.03 5.82 -18.25
C LYS A 255 -32.22 4.98 -17.24
N THR A 256 -30.90 4.83 -17.41
CA THR A 256 -30.05 4.06 -16.50
C THR A 256 -29.39 4.99 -15.46
N PRO A 257 -29.66 4.85 -14.15
CA PRO A 257 -29.11 5.74 -13.11
C PRO A 257 -27.66 5.36 -12.75
N ARG A 258 -26.73 5.46 -13.70
CA ARG A 258 -25.30 5.25 -13.44
C ARG A 258 -24.67 6.53 -12.92
N HIS A 259 -23.94 6.43 -11.81
CA HIS A 259 -23.19 7.54 -11.24
C HIS A 259 -21.68 7.23 -11.22
N ARG A 260 -20.87 8.18 -11.69
CA ARG A 260 -19.41 8.13 -11.60
C ARG A 260 -18.91 8.86 -10.36
N LEU A 261 -17.69 8.54 -9.94
CA LEU A 261 -17.00 9.27 -8.88
C LEU A 261 -16.72 10.70 -9.35
N ASN A 262 -16.81 11.67 -8.44
CA ASN A 262 -16.29 13.00 -8.69
C ASN A 262 -14.75 12.94 -8.62
N PRO A 263 -14.01 13.22 -9.72
CA PRO A 263 -12.56 13.25 -9.67
C PRO A 263 -12.02 14.54 -9.02
N PHE A 264 -12.88 15.55 -8.86
CA PHE A 264 -12.57 16.85 -8.30
C PHE A 264 -12.99 16.91 -6.83
N GLY A 265 -12.32 17.75 -6.04
CA GLY A 265 -12.52 17.88 -4.59
C GLY A 265 -11.36 17.31 -3.77
N ASP A 266 -11.41 17.57 -2.47
CA ASP A 266 -10.43 17.18 -1.49
C ASP A 266 -10.44 15.67 -1.27
N ARG A 267 -9.35 15.01 -1.67
CA ARG A 267 -9.19 13.56 -1.54
C ARG A 267 -8.96 13.11 -0.10
N GLY A 268 -8.38 13.97 0.74
CA GLY A 268 -8.23 13.76 2.17
C GLY A 268 -9.60 13.70 2.85
N ALA A 269 -10.46 14.70 2.62
CA ALA A 269 -11.83 14.67 3.15
C ALA A 269 -12.63 13.48 2.62
N ASN A 270 -12.50 13.16 1.34
CA ASN A 270 -13.16 12.00 0.76
C ASN A 270 -12.71 10.67 1.40
N ALA A 271 -11.43 10.56 1.77
CA ALA A 271 -10.88 9.43 2.51
C ALA A 271 -11.39 9.42 3.97
N ALA A 272 -11.45 10.57 4.62
CA ALA A 272 -12.00 10.71 5.97
C ALA A 272 -13.47 10.25 6.03
N LEU A 273 -14.31 10.75 5.11
CA LEU A 273 -15.72 10.31 4.99
C LEU A 273 -15.84 8.80 4.74
N HIS A 274 -14.91 8.22 3.98
CA HIS A 274 -14.89 6.77 3.76
C HIS A 274 -14.59 6.00 5.05
N MET A 275 -13.57 6.41 5.80
CA MET A 275 -13.20 5.76 7.05
C MET A 275 -14.28 5.90 8.11
N ILE A 276 -14.89 7.08 8.24
CA ILE A 276 -16.07 7.29 9.11
C ILE A 276 -17.20 6.33 8.70
N ALA A 277 -17.49 6.19 7.40
CA ALA A 277 -18.52 5.27 6.93
C ALA A 277 -18.20 3.80 7.29
N VAL A 278 -16.94 3.37 7.15
CA VAL A 278 -16.50 2.01 7.51
C VAL A 278 -16.66 1.76 9.01
N VAL A 279 -16.27 2.71 9.85
CA VAL A 279 -16.44 2.63 11.31
C VAL A 279 -17.93 2.56 11.68
N ARG A 280 -18.75 3.43 11.10
CA ARG A 280 -20.21 3.43 11.32
C ARG A 280 -20.88 2.13 10.89
N MET A 281 -20.53 1.58 9.74
CA MET A 281 -21.06 0.28 9.31
C MET A 281 -20.69 -0.88 10.24
N ARG A 282 -19.63 -0.74 11.04
CA ARG A 282 -19.23 -1.75 12.01
C ARG A 282 -19.88 -1.54 13.38
N HIS A 283 -19.97 -0.28 13.83
CA HIS A 283 -20.27 0.03 15.22
C HIS A 283 -21.55 0.83 15.46
N ASP A 284 -22.09 1.54 14.47
CA ASP A 284 -23.33 2.31 14.62
C ASP A 284 -24.57 1.46 14.22
N PRO A 285 -25.49 1.17 15.16
CA PRO A 285 -26.69 0.39 14.87
C PRO A 285 -27.56 0.98 13.76
N ALA A 286 -27.69 2.32 13.71
CA ALA A 286 -28.52 2.99 12.72
C ALA A 286 -27.94 2.85 11.30
N THR A 287 -26.63 3.08 11.15
CA THR A 287 -25.91 2.86 9.88
C THR A 287 -25.95 1.39 9.45
N ARG A 288 -25.86 0.44 10.38
CA ARG A 288 -26.01 -0.99 10.08
C ARG A 288 -27.39 -1.33 9.54
N ALA A 289 -28.44 -0.85 10.19
CA ALA A 289 -29.83 -1.04 9.74
C ALA A 289 -30.05 -0.41 8.35
N TYR A 290 -29.52 0.79 8.12
CA TYR A 290 -29.56 1.45 6.82
C TYR A 290 -28.85 0.63 5.74
N ALA A 291 -27.63 0.15 6.02
CA ALA A 291 -26.85 -0.65 5.07
C ALA A 291 -27.53 -1.99 4.75
N ALA A 292 -28.12 -2.64 5.75
CA ALA A 292 -28.90 -3.86 5.55
C ALA A 292 -30.10 -3.59 4.63
N LYS A 293 -30.90 -2.54 4.92
CA LYS A 293 -32.03 -2.14 4.08
C LYS A 293 -31.60 -1.88 2.63
N ARG A 294 -30.53 -1.10 2.41
CA ARG A 294 -30.03 -0.82 1.05
C ARG A 294 -29.49 -2.04 0.34
N THR A 295 -29.01 -3.03 1.07
CA THR A 295 -28.61 -4.32 0.50
C THR A 295 -29.84 -5.08 0.00
N THR A 296 -30.95 -5.07 0.75
CA THR A 296 -32.25 -5.60 0.31
C THR A 296 -32.81 -4.84 -0.90
N ASP A 297 -32.59 -3.53 -0.99
CA ASP A 297 -32.95 -2.71 -2.15
C ASP A 297 -32.09 -3.01 -3.41
N GLY A 298 -31.12 -3.94 -3.33
CA GLY A 298 -30.27 -4.37 -4.45
C GLY A 298 -29.01 -3.54 -4.68
N LEU A 299 -28.64 -2.61 -3.78
CA LEU A 299 -27.43 -1.80 -3.93
C LEU A 299 -26.18 -2.61 -3.56
N SER A 300 -25.12 -2.41 -4.34
CA SER A 300 -23.80 -2.94 -4.00
C SER A 300 -23.20 -2.21 -2.78
N LYS A 301 -22.30 -2.87 -2.06
CA LYS A 301 -21.55 -2.27 -0.94
C LYS A 301 -20.89 -0.93 -1.32
N ARG A 302 -20.41 -0.79 -2.56
CA ARG A 302 -19.79 0.46 -3.04
C ARG A 302 -20.82 1.58 -3.17
N GLU A 303 -22.03 1.28 -3.61
CA GLU A 303 -23.12 2.26 -3.70
C GLU A 303 -23.62 2.67 -2.33
N ILE A 304 -23.78 1.71 -1.41
CA ILE A 304 -24.13 1.97 -0.02
C ILE A 304 -23.12 2.92 0.64
N ILE A 305 -21.82 2.66 0.47
CA ILE A 305 -20.76 3.53 1.01
C ILE A 305 -20.85 4.94 0.39
N ARG A 306 -21.18 5.09 -0.90
CA ARG A 306 -21.36 6.42 -1.50
C ARG A 306 -22.53 7.17 -0.86
N CYS A 307 -23.66 6.50 -0.65
CA CYS A 307 -24.81 7.08 0.05
C CYS A 307 -24.43 7.52 1.48
N LEU A 308 -23.72 6.66 2.21
CA LEU A 308 -23.25 6.97 3.57
C LEU A 308 -22.29 8.16 3.59
N LYS A 309 -21.34 8.25 2.66
CA LYS A 309 -20.43 9.40 2.57
C LYS A 309 -21.17 10.70 2.33
N ARG A 310 -22.20 10.70 1.48
CA ARG A 310 -23.05 11.88 1.27
C ARG A 310 -23.81 12.27 2.54
N TYR A 311 -24.34 11.28 3.26
CA TYR A 311 -25.03 11.50 4.54
C TYR A 311 -24.10 12.04 5.62
N ILE A 312 -22.90 11.47 5.76
CA ILE A 312 -21.88 11.93 6.71
C ILE A 312 -21.42 13.34 6.35
N ALA A 313 -21.21 13.66 5.06
CA ALA A 313 -20.85 15.01 4.62
C ALA A 313 -21.92 16.04 5.01
N ARG A 314 -23.21 15.70 4.89
CA ARG A 314 -24.30 16.56 5.38
C ARG A 314 -24.22 16.78 6.89
N GLN A 315 -24.07 15.71 7.68
CA GLN A 315 -23.95 15.84 9.14
C GLN A 315 -22.74 16.68 9.55
N ALA A 316 -21.59 16.44 8.92
CA ALA A 316 -20.38 17.21 9.13
C ALA A 316 -20.57 18.68 8.79
N TYR A 317 -21.25 19.01 7.68
CA TYR A 317 -21.58 20.40 7.34
C TYR A 317 -22.34 21.09 8.47
N HIS A 318 -23.43 20.50 8.98
CA HIS A 318 -24.19 21.13 10.06
C HIS A 318 -23.37 21.27 11.34
N ALA A 319 -22.60 20.24 11.71
CA ALA A 319 -21.76 20.31 12.89
C ALA A 319 -20.69 21.42 12.78
N ILE A 320 -20.03 21.53 11.63
CA ILE A 320 -19.04 22.57 11.35
C ILE A 320 -19.67 23.96 11.37
N MET A 321 -20.86 24.12 10.77
CA MET A 321 -21.56 25.42 10.78
C MET A 321 -22.03 25.80 12.19
N THR A 322 -22.42 24.84 13.03
CA THR A 322 -22.71 25.09 14.45
C THR A 322 -21.44 25.53 15.18
N ASP A 323 -20.32 24.84 14.98
CA ASP A 323 -19.07 25.13 15.69
C ASP A 323 -18.42 26.45 15.28
N LEU A 324 -18.43 26.77 13.97
CA LEU A 324 -17.74 27.92 13.42
C LEU A 324 -18.65 29.14 13.19
N GLY A 325 -19.95 28.94 12.99
CA GLY A 325 -20.91 30.02 12.69
C GLY A 325 -21.14 31.00 13.83
N HIS A 326 -20.87 30.61 15.08
CA HIS A 326 -21.01 31.49 16.24
C HIS A 326 -19.81 32.43 16.47
N LYS A 327 -18.67 32.25 15.77
CA LYS A 327 -17.43 33.01 16.03
C LYS A 327 -17.34 34.36 15.33
N SER A 328 -18.23 34.67 14.38
CA SER A 328 -18.23 35.95 13.65
C SER A 328 -18.68 37.17 14.49
N GLY A 329 -18.99 37.00 15.78
CA GLY A 329 -19.45 38.07 16.66
C GLY A 329 -18.39 38.74 17.53
N HIS A 330 -17.18 38.19 17.69
CA HIS A 330 -16.25 38.61 18.76
C HIS A 330 -14.78 38.78 18.34
N ILE A 331 -14.53 39.32 17.15
CA ILE A 331 -13.27 40.03 16.88
C ILE A 331 -13.63 41.35 16.18
N ARG A 332 -14.02 42.35 16.98
CA ARG A 332 -13.89 43.76 16.61
C ARG A 332 -12.62 44.25 17.29
N THR A 333 -11.62 44.56 16.47
CA THR A 333 -10.51 45.46 16.85
C THR A 333 -11.04 46.81 17.30
#